data_AF-A0A059GC76-F1
#
_entry.id   AF-A0A059GC76-F1
#
_cell.length_a   1.000
_cell.length_b   1.000
_cell.length_c   1.000
_cell.angle_alpha   90.00
_cell.angle_beta   90.00
_cell.angle_gamma   90.00
#
_symmetry.space_group_name_H-M   'P 1'
#
loop_
_entity.id
_entity.type
_entity.pdbx_description
1 polymer ?
#
loop_
_entity_poly.entity_id
_entity_poly.type
_entity_poly.pdbx_seq_one_letter_code
_entity_poly.pdbx_strand_id
1 'polypeptide(L)'
;MKTRIQAAISPENLARLQAMAARPSLSESKVVDMALAAFFAGDTDDQRDAAIARRLDRMTRQFGRLERNDLILTETLSTFVRYFLTVTPPVPVSQLDAARAKGDLRFDLFVRQVAEALQSGDRILHNAIEDFTAECGDFASDPEPGRQDAQRDSDA
;
A
#
# COMPACT_ATOMS: atom_id res chain seq x y z
N MET A 1 40.03 27.59 4.54
CA MET A 1 40.94 27.60 5.71
C MET A 1 40.97 26.20 6.30
N LYS A 2 42.13 25.68 6.70
CA LYS A 2 42.25 24.34 7.33
C LYS A 2 42.40 24.50 8.83
N THR A 3 41.53 23.84 9.60
CA THR A 3 41.53 23.87 11.07
C THR A 3 42.29 22.66 11.61
N ARG A 4 43.14 22.87 12.61
CA ARG A 4 43.90 21.78 13.26
C ARG A 4 43.08 21.20 14.40
N ILE A 5 42.98 19.87 14.44
CA ILE A 5 42.37 19.11 15.52
C ILE A 5 43.45 18.21 16.16
N GLN A 6 43.41 18.06 17.48
CA GLN A 6 44.19 17.06 18.22
C GLN A 6 43.21 16.03 18.78
N ALA A 7 43.27 14.80 18.26
CA ALA A 7 42.44 13.69 18.70
C ALA A 7 43.30 12.45 18.89
N ALA A 8 42.99 11.65 19.91
CA ALA A 8 43.63 10.35 20.13
C ALA A 8 42.99 9.30 19.21
N ILE A 9 43.81 8.46 18.59
CA ILE A 9 43.38 7.32 17.78
C ILE A 9 44.12 6.05 18.23
N SER A 10 43.53 4.88 17.98
CA SER A 10 44.17 3.61 18.32
C SER A 10 45.48 3.41 17.52
N PRO A 11 46.45 2.66 18.06
CA PRO A 11 47.69 2.34 17.34
C PRO A 11 47.43 1.65 16.00
N GLU A 12 46.40 0.81 15.94
CA GLU A 12 46.00 0.11 14.71
C GLU A 12 45.49 1.08 13.64
N ASN A 13 44.65 2.05 14.02
CA ASN A 13 44.13 3.05 13.08
C ASN A 13 45.23 4.02 12.62
N LEU A 14 46.20 4.33 13.49
CA LEU A 14 47.38 5.11 13.11
C LEU A 14 48.20 4.38 12.03
N ALA A 15 48.45 3.08 12.21
CA ALA A 15 49.17 2.28 11.22
C ALA A 15 48.43 2.22 9.87
N ARG A 16 47.10 2.03 9.89
CA ARG A 16 46.26 2.04 8.68
C ARG A 16 46.29 3.41 7.98
N LEU A 17 46.19 4.51 8.74
CA LEU A 17 46.25 5.86 8.22
C LEU A 17 47.58 6.14 7.50
N GLN A 18 48.70 5.79 8.15
CA GLN A 18 50.04 5.95 7.58
C GLN A 18 50.22 5.11 6.31
N ALA A 19 49.73 3.87 6.30
CA ALA A 19 49.76 3.02 5.12
C ALA A 19 48.96 3.62 3.95
N MET A 20 47.80 4.22 4.20
CA MET A 20 47.00 4.90 3.17
C MET A 20 47.66 6.20 2.67
N ALA A 21 48.30 6.94 3.57
CA ALA A 21 49.02 8.18 3.26
C ALA A 21 50.37 7.95 2.56
N ALA A 22 50.88 6.70 2.49
CA ALA A 22 52.08 6.37 1.73
C ALA A 22 51.87 6.47 0.20
N ARG A 23 50.63 6.63 -0.28
CA ARG A 23 50.32 6.75 -1.70
C ARG A 23 50.67 8.17 -2.21
N PRO A 24 51.23 8.33 -3.43
CA PRO A 24 51.77 9.62 -3.94
C PRO A 24 50.80 10.81 -4.06
N SER A 25 49.56 10.71 -3.60
CA SER A 25 48.51 11.75 -3.73
C SER A 25 47.64 11.94 -2.49
N LEU A 26 47.96 11.24 -1.39
CA LEU A 26 47.21 11.24 -0.15
C LEU A 26 48.12 11.63 1.02
N SER A 27 47.79 12.70 1.72
CA SER A 27 48.39 13.00 3.03
C SER A 27 47.49 12.48 4.15
N GLU A 28 48.03 12.26 5.35
CA GLU A 28 47.23 11.84 6.52
C GLU A 28 46.03 12.75 6.74
N SER A 29 46.23 14.08 6.70
CA SER A 29 45.11 15.03 6.83
C SER A 29 44.07 14.88 5.72
N LYS A 30 44.46 14.54 4.50
CA LYS A 30 43.52 14.33 3.38
C LYS A 30 42.73 13.03 3.55
N VAL A 31 43.38 11.97 4.04
CA VAL A 31 42.70 10.70 4.35
C VAL A 31 41.71 10.88 5.50
N VAL A 32 42.10 11.59 6.56
CA VAL A 32 41.21 11.92 7.69
C VAL A 32 40.03 12.78 7.23
N ASP A 33 40.26 13.80 6.42
CA ASP A 33 39.20 14.67 5.87
C ASP A 33 38.20 13.88 5.01
N MET A 34 38.69 12.99 4.13
CA MET A 34 37.86 12.10 3.34
C MET A 34 37.08 11.09 4.21
N ALA A 35 37.71 10.54 5.25
CA ALA A 35 37.06 9.59 6.15
C ALA A 35 35.96 10.27 6.96
N LEU A 36 36.18 11.49 7.45
CA LEU A 36 35.16 12.29 8.13
C LEU A 36 34.01 12.67 7.18
N ALA A 37 34.33 13.09 5.96
CA ALA A 37 33.32 13.36 4.93
C ALA A 37 32.49 12.11 4.62
N ALA A 38 33.12 10.95 4.48
CA ALA A 38 32.44 9.68 4.25
C ALA A 38 31.60 9.24 5.47
N PHE A 39 32.10 9.47 6.70
CA PHE A 39 31.37 9.18 7.93
C PHE A 39 30.10 10.03 8.05
N PHE A 40 30.20 11.35 7.79
CA PHE A 40 29.04 12.24 7.79
C PHE A 40 28.09 11.97 6.61
N ALA A 41 28.62 11.53 5.46
CA ALA A 41 27.80 11.10 4.34
C ALA A 41 27.05 9.79 4.64
N GLY A 42 27.69 8.84 5.35
CA GLY A 42 27.11 7.55 5.73
C GLY A 42 25.84 7.70 6.56
N ASP A 43 25.83 8.59 7.56
CA ASP A 43 24.61 8.86 8.35
C ASP A 43 23.48 9.46 7.48
N THR A 44 23.82 10.33 6.53
CA THR A 44 22.82 10.86 5.59
C THR A 44 22.34 9.81 4.59
N ASP A 45 23.18 8.88 4.17
CA ASP A 45 22.82 7.79 3.25
C ASP A 45 22.00 6.72 3.97
N ASP A 46 22.35 6.36 5.21
CA ASP A 46 21.55 5.46 6.07
C ASP A 46 20.13 6.02 6.30
N GLN A 47 20.02 7.33 6.57
CA GLN A 47 18.71 8.00 6.70
C GLN A 47 17.91 7.99 5.39
N ARG A 48 18.57 8.19 4.24
CA ARG A 48 17.94 8.10 2.91
C ARG A 48 17.47 6.69 2.62
N ASP A 49 18.31 5.69 2.86
CA ASP A 49 18.01 4.29 2.63
C ASP A 49 16.86 3.81 3.53
N ALA A 50 16.86 4.23 4.80
CA ALA A 50 15.73 3.99 5.70
C ALA A 50 14.43 4.64 5.21
N ALA A 51 14.50 5.86 4.65
CA ALA A 51 13.33 6.53 4.08
C ALA A 51 12.82 5.82 2.81
N ILE A 52 13.73 5.32 1.97
CA ILE A 52 13.40 4.53 0.78
C ILE A 52 12.73 3.21 1.19
N ALA A 53 13.30 2.47 2.14
CA ALA A 53 12.73 1.22 2.64
C ALA A 53 11.29 1.43 3.15
N ARG A 54 11.04 2.46 3.97
CA ARG A 54 9.69 2.80 4.44
C ARG A 54 8.72 3.15 3.30
N ARG A 55 9.22 3.78 2.23
CA ARG A 55 8.40 4.08 1.05
C ARG A 55 8.04 2.80 0.29
N LEU A 56 9.01 1.90 0.12
CA LEU A 56 8.79 0.59 -0.51
C LEU A 56 7.79 -0.24 0.27
N ASP A 57 7.90 -0.32 1.60
CA ASP A 57 6.94 -1.03 2.45
C ASP A 57 5.52 -0.50 2.28
N ARG A 58 5.35 0.83 2.21
CA ARG A 58 4.05 1.45 1.94
C ARG A 58 3.52 1.09 0.56
N MET A 59 4.37 1.08 -0.47
CA MET A 59 3.98 0.67 -1.82
C MET A 59 3.56 -0.80 -1.86
N THR A 60 4.30 -1.70 -1.21
CA THR A 60 3.94 -3.13 -1.13
C THR A 60 2.57 -3.34 -0.49
N ARG A 61 2.25 -2.61 0.60
CA ARG A 61 0.92 -2.65 1.20
C ARG A 61 -0.17 -2.10 0.27
N GLN A 62 0.12 -1.05 -0.48
CA GLN A 62 -0.80 -0.50 -1.47
C GLN A 62 -1.06 -1.51 -2.61
N PHE A 63 -0.03 -2.22 -3.08
CA PHE A 63 -0.16 -3.27 -4.08
C PHE A 63 -1.01 -4.43 -3.57
N GLY A 64 -0.77 -4.92 -2.34
CA GLY A 64 -1.61 -5.98 -1.77
C GLY A 64 -3.09 -5.58 -1.65
N ARG A 65 -3.37 -4.31 -1.34
CA ARG A 65 -4.75 -3.80 -1.36
C ARG A 65 -5.32 -3.71 -2.78
N LEU A 66 -4.51 -3.31 -3.76
CA LEU A 66 -4.92 -3.27 -5.17
C LEU A 66 -5.24 -4.67 -5.69
N GLU A 67 -4.40 -5.66 -5.41
CA GLU A 67 -4.61 -7.06 -5.78
C GLU A 67 -5.91 -7.62 -5.16
N ARG A 68 -6.16 -7.33 -3.88
CA ARG A 68 -7.43 -7.70 -3.25
C ARG A 68 -8.63 -7.05 -3.92
N ASN A 69 -8.54 -5.77 -4.25
CA ASN A 69 -9.62 -5.05 -4.94
C ASN A 69 -9.86 -5.63 -6.35
N ASP A 70 -8.80 -5.99 -7.06
CA ASP A 70 -8.88 -6.62 -8.39
C ASP A 70 -9.57 -8.00 -8.34
N LEU A 71 -9.24 -8.81 -7.33
CA LEU A 71 -9.91 -10.09 -7.08
C LEU A 71 -11.40 -9.88 -6.82
N ILE A 72 -11.77 -8.94 -5.95
CA ILE A 72 -13.16 -8.62 -5.63
C ILE A 72 -13.92 -8.15 -6.88
N LEU A 73 -13.32 -7.27 -7.68
CA LEU A 73 -13.90 -6.79 -8.94
C LEU A 73 -14.14 -7.95 -9.92
N THR A 74 -13.15 -8.84 -10.06
CA THR A 74 -13.24 -10.01 -10.94
C THR A 74 -14.36 -10.95 -10.50
N GLU A 75 -14.47 -11.23 -9.20
CA GLU A 75 -15.54 -12.09 -8.67
C GLU A 75 -16.93 -11.45 -8.82
N THR A 76 -17.03 -10.14 -8.59
CA THR A 76 -18.26 -9.36 -8.77
C THR A 76 -18.70 -9.37 -10.23
N LEU A 77 -17.77 -9.16 -11.16
CA LEU A 77 -18.04 -9.20 -12.59
C LEU A 77 -18.44 -10.61 -13.06
N SER A 78 -17.73 -11.64 -12.62
CA SER A 78 -18.07 -13.04 -12.89
C SER A 78 -19.50 -13.37 -12.44
N THR A 79 -19.83 -12.98 -11.21
CA THR A 79 -21.17 -13.15 -10.64
C THR A 79 -22.22 -12.39 -11.45
N PHE A 80 -21.95 -11.12 -11.81
CA PHE A 80 -22.84 -10.32 -12.64
C PHE A 80 -23.07 -10.94 -14.02
N VAL A 81 -22.02 -11.42 -14.70
CA VAL A 81 -22.13 -12.06 -16.02
C VAL A 81 -22.96 -13.35 -15.93
N ARG A 82 -22.71 -14.17 -14.90
CA ARG A 82 -23.52 -15.38 -14.65
C ARG A 82 -24.99 -15.02 -14.47
N TYR A 83 -25.28 -14.04 -13.61
CA TYR A 83 -26.63 -13.54 -13.39
C TYR A 83 -27.27 -13.03 -14.69
N PHE A 84 -26.57 -12.19 -15.45
CA PHE A 84 -27.04 -11.63 -16.71
C PHE A 84 -27.41 -12.73 -17.71
N LEU A 85 -26.56 -13.74 -17.90
CA LEU A 85 -26.84 -14.86 -18.80
C LEU A 85 -27.96 -15.78 -18.31
N THR A 86 -28.23 -15.79 -17.00
CA THR A 86 -29.28 -16.63 -16.41
C THR A 86 -30.65 -15.96 -16.50
N VAL A 87 -30.72 -14.65 -16.29
CA VAL A 87 -31.99 -13.92 -16.13
C VAL A 87 -32.42 -13.20 -17.40
N THR A 88 -31.50 -12.86 -18.30
CA THR A 88 -31.84 -12.08 -19.51
C THR A 88 -32.64 -12.91 -20.51
N PRO A 89 -33.90 -12.51 -20.83
CA PRO A 89 -34.70 -13.22 -21.82
C PRO A 89 -34.06 -13.12 -23.22
N PRO A 90 -34.08 -14.19 -24.02
CA PRO A 90 -33.58 -14.13 -25.39
C PRO A 90 -34.41 -13.15 -26.23
N VAL A 91 -33.73 -12.29 -26.99
CA VAL A 91 -34.38 -11.31 -27.85
C VAL A 91 -34.73 -11.96 -29.20
N PRO A 92 -35.98 -11.81 -29.70
CA PRO A 92 -36.34 -12.28 -31.03
C PRO A 92 -35.47 -11.67 -32.12
N VAL A 93 -35.12 -12.45 -33.15
CA VAL A 93 -34.23 -12.01 -34.24
C VAL A 93 -34.70 -10.72 -34.90
N SER A 94 -36.02 -10.56 -35.09
CA SER A 94 -36.65 -9.37 -35.68
C SER A 94 -36.51 -8.09 -34.83
N GLN A 95 -36.17 -8.22 -33.55
CA GLN A 95 -36.04 -7.10 -32.61
C GLN A 95 -34.58 -6.85 -32.20
N LEU A 96 -33.61 -7.60 -32.73
CA LEU A 96 -32.21 -7.49 -32.32
C LEU A 96 -31.65 -6.09 -32.53
N ASP A 97 -31.91 -5.47 -33.68
CA ASP A 97 -31.38 -4.13 -33.97
C ASP A 97 -32.00 -3.05 -33.08
N ALA A 98 -33.31 -3.15 -32.81
CA ALA A 98 -33.98 -2.25 -31.87
C ALA A 98 -33.48 -2.46 -30.42
N ALA A 99 -33.22 -3.69 -30.01
CA ALA A 99 -32.68 -4.02 -28.69
C ALA A 99 -31.23 -3.51 -28.53
N ARG A 100 -30.40 -3.65 -29.57
CA ARG A 100 -29.03 -3.10 -29.62
C ARG A 100 -29.04 -1.59 -29.50
N ALA A 101 -29.82 -0.89 -30.34
CA ALA A 101 -29.92 0.57 -30.28
C ALA A 101 -30.39 1.08 -28.90
N LYS A 102 -31.32 0.36 -28.26
CA LYS A 102 -31.75 0.67 -26.89
C LYS A 102 -30.66 0.39 -25.85
N GLY A 103 -29.88 -0.67 -26.04
CA GLY A 103 -28.73 -1.01 -25.21
C GLY A 103 -27.66 0.09 -25.26
N ASP A 104 -27.31 0.55 -26.47
CA ASP A 104 -26.33 1.61 -26.68
C ASP A 104 -26.77 2.91 -25.99
N LEU A 105 -28.04 3.31 -26.15
CA LEU A 105 -28.58 4.50 -25.50
C LEU A 105 -28.53 4.39 -23.97
N ARG A 106 -28.82 3.22 -23.41
CA ARG A 106 -28.73 2.99 -21.95
C ARG A 106 -27.28 3.04 -21.47
N PHE A 107 -26.35 2.48 -22.24
CA PHE A 107 -24.94 2.50 -21.91
C PHE A 107 -24.39 3.93 -21.94
N ASP A 108 -24.73 4.73 -22.94
CA ASP A 108 -24.35 6.13 -23.01
C ASP A 108 -24.84 6.94 -21.81
N LEU A 109 -26.09 6.72 -21.39
CA LEU A 109 -26.64 7.36 -20.18
C LEU A 109 -25.88 6.93 -18.93
N PHE A 110 -25.57 5.64 -18.79
CA PHE A 110 -24.77 5.13 -17.69
C PHE A 110 -23.37 5.77 -17.64
N VAL A 111 -22.68 5.83 -18.79
CA VAL A 111 -21.33 6.44 -18.87
C VAL A 111 -21.38 7.91 -18.45
N ARG A 112 -22.41 8.66 -18.87
CA ARG A 112 -22.60 10.05 -18.44
C ARG A 112 -22.81 10.16 -16.93
N GLN A 113 -23.67 9.33 -16.34
CA GLN A 113 -23.88 9.31 -14.89
C GLN A 113 -22.60 8.98 -14.12
N VAL A 114 -21.81 8.02 -14.60
CA VAL A 114 -20.51 7.70 -14.00
C VAL A 114 -19.54 8.87 -14.12
N ALA A 115 -19.47 9.52 -15.28
CA ALA A 115 -18.61 10.68 -15.49
C ALA A 115 -19.01 11.86 -14.57
N GLU A 116 -20.30 12.10 -14.39
CA GLU A 116 -20.83 13.10 -13.46
C GLU A 116 -20.48 12.77 -12.01
N ALA A 117 -20.67 11.53 -11.57
CA ALA A 117 -20.32 11.09 -10.22
C ALA A 117 -18.81 11.19 -9.93
N LEU A 118 -17.97 10.86 -10.92
CA LEU A 118 -16.51 11.02 -10.79
C LEU A 118 -16.09 12.49 -10.68
N GLN A 119 -16.79 13.39 -11.38
CA GLN A 119 -16.54 14.84 -11.32
C GLN A 119 -17.05 15.46 -10.02
N SER A 120 -18.20 15.01 -9.50
CA SER A 120 -18.75 15.50 -8.23
C SER A 120 -17.90 15.05 -7.03
N GLY A 121 -17.08 14.01 -7.19
CA GLY A 121 -16.32 13.41 -6.11
C GLY A 121 -17.19 12.56 -5.18
N ASP A 122 -18.46 12.37 -5.51
CA ASP A 122 -19.34 11.45 -4.79
C ASP A 122 -18.81 10.04 -5.00
N ARG A 123 -18.11 9.53 -3.99
CA ARG A 123 -17.68 8.15 -3.95
C ARG A 123 -18.85 7.26 -3.55
N ILE A 124 -19.95 7.30 -4.31
CA ILE A 124 -21.19 6.57 -4.04
C ILE A 124 -20.90 5.09 -3.75
N LEU A 125 -20.03 4.48 -4.55
CA LEU A 125 -19.62 3.09 -4.37
C LEU A 125 -18.71 2.88 -3.16
N HIS A 126 -17.82 3.83 -2.86
CA HIS A 126 -16.91 3.71 -1.71
C HIS A 126 -17.67 3.87 -0.40
N ASN A 127 -18.56 4.84 -0.31
CA ASN A 127 -19.40 5.07 0.86
C ASN A 127 -20.32 3.86 1.08
N ALA A 128 -20.96 3.34 0.02
CA ALA A 128 -21.77 2.13 0.11
C ALA A 128 -20.97 0.88 0.56
N ILE A 129 -19.70 0.77 0.14
CA ILE A 129 -18.81 -0.31 0.59
C ILE A 129 -18.36 -0.08 2.04
N GLU A 130 -18.00 1.15 2.43
CA GLU A 130 -17.63 1.50 3.81
C GLU A 130 -18.79 1.22 4.78
N ASP A 131 -20.00 1.66 4.44
CA ASP A 131 -21.23 1.40 5.20
C ASP A 131 -21.47 -0.11 5.35
N PHE A 132 -21.39 -0.88 4.26
CA PHE A 132 -21.54 -2.33 4.30
C PHE A 132 -20.44 -3.02 5.14
N THR A 133 -19.20 -2.56 5.06
CA THR A 133 -18.09 -3.12 5.87
C THR A 133 -18.19 -2.73 7.34
N ALA A 134 -18.74 -1.55 7.66
CA ALA A 134 -19.01 -1.12 9.02
C ALA A 134 -20.13 -1.97 9.64
N GLU A 135 -21.21 -2.20 8.91
CA GLU A 135 -22.30 -3.09 9.33
C GLU A 135 -21.79 -4.53 9.56
N CYS A 136 -20.95 -5.06 8.66
CA CYS A 136 -20.38 -6.41 8.79
C CYS A 136 -19.37 -6.55 9.96
N GLY A 137 -18.75 -5.45 10.38
CA GLY A 137 -17.87 -5.39 11.57
C GLY A 137 -18.65 -5.40 12.89
N ASP A 138 -19.86 -4.82 12.90
CA ASP A 138 -20.76 -4.84 14.05
C ASP A 138 -21.29 -6.26 14.34
N PHE A 139 -21.57 -7.06 13.31
CA PHE A 139 -21.94 -8.48 13.45
C PHE A 139 -20.84 -9.36 14.07
N ALA A 140 -19.57 -8.99 13.92
CA ALA A 140 -18.45 -9.72 14.52
C ALA A 140 -18.17 -9.29 15.97
N SER A 141 -18.81 -8.22 16.44
CA SER A 141 -18.54 -7.59 17.74
C SER A 141 -19.56 -7.95 18.82
N ASP A 142 -20.59 -8.74 18.51
CA ASP A 142 -21.50 -9.26 19.53
C ASP A 142 -20.73 -10.23 20.46
N PRO A 143 -20.52 -9.88 21.75
CA PRO A 143 -19.98 -10.84 22.69
C PRO A 143 -21.07 -11.86 23.00
N GLU A 144 -20.77 -13.14 22.79
CA GLU A 144 -21.63 -14.26 23.15
C GLU A 144 -22.28 -14.03 24.53
N PRO A 145 -23.62 -14.02 24.64
CA PRO A 145 -24.26 -13.83 25.92
C PRO A 145 -24.11 -15.11 26.75
N GLY A 146 -23.32 -15.02 27.83
CA GLY A 146 -23.50 -15.80 29.04
C GLY A 146 -23.12 -17.28 28.99
N ARG A 147 -21.82 -17.58 29.13
CA ARG A 147 -21.37 -18.80 29.83
C ARG A 147 -20.96 -18.46 31.27
N GLN A 148 -21.93 -18.08 32.08
CA GLN A 148 -21.81 -18.14 33.54
C GLN A 148 -23.14 -18.70 34.03
N ASP A 149 -23.19 -20.01 34.24
CA ASP A 149 -24.08 -20.72 35.18
C ASP A 149 -23.86 -22.22 35.02
N ALA A 150 -22.68 -22.70 35.44
CA ALA A 150 -22.42 -24.12 35.69
C ALA A 150 -21.23 -24.29 36.63
N GLN A 151 -21.20 -23.56 37.75
CA GLN A 151 -20.32 -23.89 38.88
C GLN A 151 -20.86 -23.30 40.20
N ARG A 152 -22.11 -23.65 40.53
CA ARG A 152 -22.64 -23.56 41.88
C ARG A 152 -23.62 -24.72 42.06
N ASP A 153 -23.06 -25.88 42.31
CA ASP A 153 -23.70 -27.00 43.04
C ASP A 153 -22.63 -28.07 43.25
N SER A 154 -21.72 -27.77 44.17
CA SER A 154 -20.86 -28.73 44.84
C SER A 154 -20.44 -28.09 46.15
N ASP A 155 -21.40 -27.98 47.07
CA ASP A 155 -21.19 -27.92 48.52
C ASP A 155 -22.57 -27.82 49.19
N ALA A 156 -23.21 -28.98 49.37
CA ALA A 156 -24.24 -29.24 50.38
C ALA A 156 -24.36 -30.75 50.60
#